data_AF-A0A4Y2QXR3-F1
#
_entry.id   AF-A0A4Y2QXR3-F1
#
_cell.length_a   1.000
_cell.length_b   1.000
_cell.length_c   1.000
_cell.angle_alpha   90.00
_cell.angle_beta   90.00
_cell.angle_gamma   90.00
#
_symmetry.space_group_name_H-M   'P 1'
#
loop_
_entity.id
_entity.type
_entity.pdbx_description
1 polymer ?
#
loop_
_entity_poly.entity_id
_entity_poly.type
_entity_poly.pdbx_seq_one_letter_code
_entity_poly.pdbx_strand_id
1 'polypeptide(L)'
;MGIRNDTVKQRIENINTTANQLYLKRREQFPVPRGKGLGGSSLLNCLLYVRGNKRDYDQWADNGATGWSWRDVYSYFLKAEKNTDLEIASNGYHSTDGFLTVSTPAETNALKEAFAAAAQEVGYEYRDINGEKQAGK
;
A
#
# COMPACT_ATOMS: atom_id res chain seq x y z
N MET A 1 -11.74 3.51 -45.05
CA MET A 1 -10.76 2.59 -44.42
C MET A 1 -10.94 2.71 -42.91
N GLY A 2 -11.94 2.02 -42.35
CA GLY A 2 -12.31 2.13 -40.93
C GLY A 2 -11.41 1.24 -40.08
N ILE A 3 -10.75 1.81 -39.08
CA ILE A 3 -9.99 1.04 -38.10
C ILE A 3 -11.03 0.21 -37.32
N ARG A 4 -10.92 -1.12 -37.45
CA ARG A 4 -11.80 -2.11 -36.81
C ARG A 4 -11.80 -1.92 -35.29
N ASN A 5 -12.99 -1.67 -34.74
CA ASN A 5 -13.30 -1.62 -33.30
C ASN A 5 -12.94 -2.92 -32.55
N ASP A 6 -12.61 -3.99 -33.28
CA ASP A 6 -12.30 -5.32 -32.75
C ASP A 6 -11.02 -5.32 -31.89
N THR A 7 -10.06 -4.45 -32.22
CA THR A 7 -8.76 -4.36 -31.52
C THR A 7 -8.87 -3.79 -30.09
N VAL A 8 -9.86 -2.92 -29.84
CA VAL A 8 -10.11 -2.34 -28.51
C VAL A 8 -10.87 -3.32 -27.63
N LYS A 9 -11.81 -4.08 -28.20
CA LYS A 9 -12.55 -5.13 -27.47
C LYS A 9 -11.62 -6.27 -27.01
N GLN A 10 -10.69 -6.72 -27.87
CA GLN A 10 -9.72 -7.76 -27.50
C GLN A 10 -8.76 -7.36 -26.36
N ARG A 11 -8.53 -6.06 -26.12
CA ARG A 11 -7.67 -5.62 -25.00
C ARG A 11 -8.34 -5.72 -23.62
N ILE A 12 -9.67 -5.74 -23.57
CA ILE A 12 -10.43 -5.81 -22.31
C ILE A 12 -10.54 -7.26 -21.81
N GLU A 13 -10.46 -8.25 -22.70
CA GLU A 13 -10.61 -9.68 -22.36
C GLU A 13 -9.52 -10.24 -21.44
N ASN A 14 -8.40 -9.53 -21.27
CA ASN A 14 -7.28 -9.96 -20.42
C ASN A 14 -7.26 -9.34 -19.02
N ILE A 15 -8.27 -8.55 -18.65
CA ILE A 15 -8.38 -7.95 -17.32
C ILE A 15 -9.48 -8.69 -16.55
N ASN A 16 -9.14 -9.25 -15.39
CA ASN A 16 -10.14 -9.86 -14.51
C ASN A 16 -11.21 -8.81 -14.16
N THR A 17 -12.48 -9.17 -14.31
CA THR A 17 -13.61 -8.31 -13.93
C THR A 17 -14.44 -8.98 -12.83
N THR A 18 -15.16 -8.17 -12.05
CA THR A 18 -16.16 -8.68 -11.10
C THR A 18 -17.38 -9.23 -11.82
N ALA A 19 -18.14 -10.09 -11.15
CA ALA A 19 -19.55 -10.33 -11.48
C ALA A 19 -20.37 -9.05 -11.35
N ASN A 20 -21.64 -9.10 -11.78
CA ASN A 20 -22.49 -7.91 -11.80
C ASN A 20 -22.74 -7.32 -10.40
N GLN A 21 -22.43 -6.02 -10.23
CA GLN A 21 -22.51 -5.33 -8.93
C GLN A 21 -23.69 -4.36 -8.87
N LEU A 22 -24.78 -4.78 -8.24
CA LEU A 22 -26.03 -3.98 -8.09
C LEU A 22 -25.80 -2.64 -7.38
N TYR A 23 -24.80 -2.55 -6.51
CA TYR A 23 -24.49 -1.35 -5.74
C TYR A 23 -23.67 -0.30 -6.50
N LEU A 24 -23.08 -0.65 -7.65
CA LEU A 24 -22.27 0.26 -8.46
C LEU A 24 -23.12 0.83 -9.60
N LYS A 25 -24.07 1.72 -9.24
CA LYS A 25 -25.10 2.38 -10.09
C LYS A 25 -24.62 2.99 -11.43
N ARG A 26 -24.10 2.17 -12.35
CA ARG A 26 -23.75 2.42 -13.77
C ARG A 26 -22.71 1.44 -14.35
N ARG A 27 -22.14 0.52 -13.57
CA ARG A 27 -21.25 -0.52 -14.10
C ARG A 27 -21.75 -1.90 -13.75
N GLU A 28 -22.09 -2.66 -14.79
CA GLU A 28 -22.35 -4.08 -14.64
C GLU A 28 -21.06 -4.77 -14.16
N GLN A 29 -19.90 -4.48 -14.75
CA GLN A 29 -18.63 -5.11 -14.33
C GLN A 29 -17.54 -4.10 -13.96
N PHE A 30 -16.75 -4.41 -12.92
CA PHE A 30 -15.63 -3.59 -12.45
C PHE A 30 -14.29 -4.28 -12.73
N PRO A 31 -13.32 -3.62 -13.40
CA PRO A 31 -11.99 -4.19 -13.63
C PRO A 31 -11.18 -4.32 -12.33
N VAL A 32 -10.60 -5.49 -12.09
CA VAL A 32 -9.74 -5.82 -10.94
C VAL A 32 -8.38 -6.29 -11.46
N PRO A 33 -7.49 -5.35 -11.87
CA PRO A 33 -6.21 -5.71 -12.46
C PRO A 33 -5.32 -6.45 -11.45
N ARG A 34 -4.58 -7.44 -11.94
CA ARG A 34 -3.60 -8.23 -11.17
C ARG A 34 -2.35 -8.41 -12.01
N GLY A 35 -1.18 -8.24 -11.39
CA GLY A 35 0.09 -8.50 -12.07
C GLY A 35 0.25 -9.98 -12.39
N LYS A 36 0.51 -10.30 -13.66
CA LYS A 36 0.73 -11.66 -14.17
C LYS A 36 2.18 -11.81 -14.61
N GLY A 37 3.03 -12.31 -13.72
CA GLY A 37 4.47 -12.47 -13.91
C GLY A 37 5.18 -12.78 -12.60
N LEU A 38 6.49 -13.03 -12.65
CA LEU A 38 7.31 -13.23 -11.46
C LEU A 38 7.34 -11.93 -10.63
N GLY A 39 6.97 -12.02 -9.35
CA GLY A 39 6.71 -10.84 -8.49
C GLY A 39 5.23 -10.46 -8.39
N GLY A 40 4.38 -10.94 -9.31
CA GLY A 40 2.93 -10.73 -9.25
C GLY A 40 2.56 -9.25 -9.34
N SER A 41 1.71 -8.78 -8.41
CA SER A 41 1.20 -7.40 -8.44
C SER A 41 2.20 -6.35 -7.94
N SER A 42 3.33 -6.74 -7.34
CA SER A 42 4.36 -5.77 -6.94
C SER A 42 5.01 -5.08 -8.14
N LEU A 43 4.98 -5.70 -9.32
CA LEU A 43 5.48 -5.11 -10.57
C LEU A 43 4.67 -3.89 -11.07
N LEU A 44 3.41 -3.75 -10.64
CA LEU A 44 2.46 -2.76 -11.16
C LEU A 44 1.91 -1.83 -10.07
N ASN A 45 2.36 -1.96 -8.83
CA ASN A 45 1.81 -1.19 -7.72
C ASN A 45 2.35 0.27 -7.72
N CYS A 46 1.86 1.08 -6.79
CA CYS A 46 2.27 2.48 -6.65
C CYS A 46 3.53 2.67 -5.76
N LEU A 47 4.27 1.59 -5.45
CA LEU A 47 5.45 1.59 -4.59
C LEU A 47 5.26 2.18 -3.17
N LEU A 48 4.01 2.27 -2.70
CA LEU A 48 3.73 2.69 -1.33
C LEU A 48 4.10 1.58 -0.33
N TYR A 49 4.99 1.90 0.60
CA TYR A 49 5.34 1.03 1.72
C TYR A 49 4.63 1.50 3.01
N VAL A 50 3.48 0.89 3.28
CA VAL A 50 2.64 1.20 4.45
C VAL A 50 2.26 -0.11 5.14
N ARG A 51 2.45 -0.17 6.47
CA ARG A 51 2.07 -1.32 7.30
C ARG A 51 0.62 -1.20 7.76
N GLY A 52 0.02 -2.31 8.19
CA GLY A 52 -1.28 -2.30 8.86
C GLY A 52 -1.24 -1.60 10.22
N ASN A 53 -2.40 -1.23 10.77
CA ASN A 53 -2.47 -0.68 12.11
C ASN A 53 -2.28 -1.80 13.16
N LYS A 54 -1.54 -1.55 14.25
CA LYS A 54 -1.33 -2.52 15.34
C LYS A 54 -2.64 -3.16 15.80
N ARG A 55 -3.69 -2.34 15.94
CA ARG A 55 -5.02 -2.77 16.39
C ARG A 55 -5.67 -3.81 15.46
N ASP A 56 -5.44 -3.73 14.16
CA ASP A 56 -6.02 -4.70 13.21
C ASP A 56 -5.47 -6.11 13.49
N TYR A 57 -4.17 -6.21 13.75
CA TYR A 57 -3.50 -7.47 14.09
C TYR A 57 -3.95 -8.01 15.45
N ASP A 58 -4.02 -7.15 16.46
CA ASP A 58 -4.50 -7.54 17.79
C ASP A 58 -5.96 -8.01 17.72
N GLN A 59 -6.81 -7.32 16.96
CA GLN A 59 -8.18 -7.73 16.72
C GLN A 59 -8.28 -9.08 15.98
N TRP A 60 -7.36 -9.40 15.07
CA TRP A 60 -7.32 -10.72 14.45
C TRP A 60 -7.02 -11.81 15.48
N ALA A 61 -6.04 -11.58 16.35
CA ALA A 61 -5.70 -12.52 17.42
C ALA A 61 -6.89 -12.73 18.38
N ASP A 62 -7.56 -11.65 18.78
CA ASP A 62 -8.76 -11.70 19.63
C ASP A 62 -9.92 -12.47 18.97
N ASN A 63 -10.03 -12.42 17.64
CA ASN A 63 -11.03 -13.18 16.87
C ASN A 63 -10.61 -14.61 16.54
N GLY A 64 -9.54 -15.12 17.16
CA GLY A 64 -9.10 -16.52 17.06
C GLY A 64 -7.95 -16.78 16.10
N ALA A 65 -7.36 -15.76 15.48
CA ALA A 65 -6.13 -15.90 14.70
C ALA A 65 -4.90 -15.90 15.65
N THR A 66 -4.79 -16.91 16.51
CA THR A 66 -3.70 -17.04 17.47
C THR A 66 -2.33 -16.93 16.78
N GLY A 67 -1.44 -16.10 17.32
CA GLY A 67 -0.11 -15.84 16.74
C GLY A 67 -0.08 -14.74 15.68
N TRP A 68 -1.18 -14.02 15.46
CA TRP A 68 -1.26 -12.88 14.53
C TRP A 68 -1.40 -11.52 15.22
N SER A 69 -1.12 -11.43 16.54
CA SER A 69 -1.12 -10.13 17.23
C SER A 69 -0.01 -9.23 16.68
N TRP A 70 -0.09 -7.92 16.90
CA TRP A 70 0.96 -6.99 16.44
C TRP A 70 2.33 -7.42 16.93
N ARG A 71 2.41 -7.85 18.20
CA ARG A 71 3.65 -8.33 18.81
C ARG A 71 4.25 -9.53 18.08
N ASP A 72 3.41 -10.44 17.60
CA ASP A 72 3.86 -11.66 16.92
C ASP A 72 4.39 -11.33 15.52
N VAL A 73 3.69 -10.46 14.78
CA VAL A 73 4.03 -10.17 13.38
C VAL A 73 5.09 -9.08 13.22
N TYR A 74 5.27 -8.20 14.20
CA TYR A 74 6.13 -7.02 14.08
C TYR A 74 7.59 -7.36 13.71
N SER A 75 8.13 -8.42 14.30
CA SER A 75 9.48 -8.88 14.00
C SER A 75 9.69 -9.27 12.54
N TYR A 76 8.64 -9.73 11.85
CA TYR A 76 8.69 -10.08 10.43
C TYR A 76 8.71 -8.86 9.52
N PHE A 77 8.05 -7.75 9.91
CA PHE A 77 8.17 -6.49 9.19
C PHE A 77 9.60 -5.97 9.23
N LEU A 78 10.23 -5.99 10.40
CA LEU A 78 11.65 -5.62 10.55
C LEU A 78 12.57 -6.57 9.78
N LYS A 79 12.32 -7.87 9.83
CA LYS A 79 13.13 -8.86 9.10
C LYS A 79 13.08 -8.66 7.57
N ALA A 80 11.94 -8.23 7.05
CA ALA A 80 11.77 -8.02 5.61
C ALA A 80 12.41 -6.72 5.12
N GLU A 81 12.34 -5.65 5.93
CA GLU A 81 12.70 -4.30 5.54
C GLU A 81 14.21 -4.04 5.51
N LYS A 82 14.64 -3.34 4.46
CA LYS A 82 15.92 -2.65 4.36
C LYS A 82 15.66 -1.18 4.01
N ASN A 83 15.51 -0.36 5.04
CA ASN A 83 15.29 1.07 4.88
C ASN A 83 16.65 1.77 4.63
N THR A 84 16.76 2.51 3.53
CA THR A 84 17.98 3.24 3.19
C THR A 84 18.00 4.68 3.69
N ASP A 85 16.87 5.19 4.18
CA ASP A 85 16.79 6.52 4.79
C ASP A 85 17.20 6.43 6.27
N LEU A 86 18.47 6.73 6.56
CA LEU A 86 19.03 6.53 7.90
C LEU A 86 18.31 7.32 9.00
N GLU A 87 17.78 8.51 8.69
CA GLU A 87 17.01 9.31 9.65
C GLU A 87 15.73 8.58 10.08
N ILE A 88 15.00 8.00 9.13
CA ILE A 88 13.81 7.19 9.40
C ILE A 88 14.21 5.89 10.10
N ALA A 89 15.25 5.22 9.60
CA ALA A 89 15.72 3.95 10.14
C ALA A 89 16.15 4.04 11.62
N SER A 90 16.66 5.21 12.04
CA SER A 90 17.18 5.43 13.39
C SER A 90 16.10 5.59 14.48
N ASN A 91 14.82 5.70 14.12
CA ASN A 91 13.74 5.96 15.08
C ASN A 91 13.32 4.72 15.92
N GLY A 92 13.92 3.56 15.68
CA GLY A 92 13.65 2.31 16.40
C GLY A 92 12.49 1.47 15.85
N TYR A 93 11.83 1.90 14.77
CA TYR A 93 10.69 1.21 14.17
C TYR A 93 10.98 0.54 12.83
N HIS A 94 12.25 0.54 12.41
CA HIS A 94 12.68 0.11 11.09
C HIS A 94 13.94 -0.77 11.15
N SER A 95 14.21 -1.44 10.04
CA SER A 95 15.40 -2.28 9.85
C SER A 95 16.17 -1.87 8.60
N THR A 96 17.49 -2.09 8.61
CA THR A 96 18.41 -1.83 7.49
C THR A 96 18.93 -3.11 6.83
N ASP A 97 18.52 -4.28 7.32
CA ASP A 97 19.21 -5.55 7.05
C ASP A 97 18.40 -6.53 6.19
N GLY A 98 17.13 -6.22 5.91
CA GLY A 98 16.24 -7.07 5.15
C GLY A 98 16.52 -7.13 3.64
N PHE A 99 15.61 -7.77 2.92
CA PHE A 99 15.71 -7.98 1.47
C PHE A 99 14.88 -6.98 0.67
N LEU A 100 13.90 -6.33 1.29
CA LEU A 100 13.04 -5.35 0.65
C LEU A 100 13.61 -3.95 0.89
N THR A 101 14.26 -3.40 -0.13
CA THR A 101 14.75 -2.01 -0.10
C THR A 101 13.58 -1.04 -0.06
N VAL A 102 13.57 -0.15 0.93
CA VAL A 102 12.57 0.91 1.11
C VAL A 102 13.30 2.25 1.22
N SER A 103 12.82 3.27 0.53
CA SER A 103 13.34 4.63 0.60
C SER A 103 12.26 5.65 0.27
N THR A 104 12.48 6.88 0.69
CA THR A 104 11.73 8.03 0.19
C THR A 104 12.13 8.30 -1.27
N PRO A 105 11.20 8.74 -2.14
CA PRO A 105 11.55 9.18 -3.48
C PRO A 105 12.56 10.34 -3.43
N ALA A 106 13.59 10.28 -4.27
CA ALA A 106 14.62 11.33 -4.35
C ALA A 106 14.04 12.69 -4.81
N GLU A 107 13.07 12.63 -5.72
CA GLU A 107 12.42 13.83 -6.26
C GLU A 107 11.28 14.30 -5.35
N THR A 108 11.32 15.59 -5.03
CA THR A 108 10.22 16.29 -4.35
C THR A 108 9.63 17.35 -5.29
N ASN A 109 8.38 17.74 -5.03
CA ASN A 109 7.74 18.82 -5.78
C ASN A 109 6.90 19.69 -4.83
N ALA A 110 6.60 20.90 -5.28
CA ALA A 110 5.83 21.87 -4.49
C ALA A 110 4.44 21.34 -4.08
N LEU A 111 3.87 20.41 -4.84
CA LEU A 111 2.58 19.79 -4.50
C LEU A 111 2.68 18.90 -3.25
N LYS A 112 3.77 18.14 -3.09
CA LYS A 112 4.02 17.33 -1.89
C LYS A 112 4.08 18.20 -0.63
N GLU A 113 4.81 19.31 -0.69
CA GLU A 113 4.97 20.25 0.41
C GLU A 113 3.65 20.96 0.74
N ALA A 114 2.95 21.46 -0.29
CA ALA A 114 1.64 22.09 -0.11
C ALA A 114 0.60 21.11 0.48
N PHE A 115 0.62 19.85 0.07
CA PHE A 115 -0.26 18.81 0.62
C PHE A 115 0.04 18.54 2.10
N ALA A 116 1.33 18.41 2.47
CA ALA A 116 1.74 18.22 3.85
C ALA A 116 1.33 19.41 4.74
N ALA A 117 1.55 20.64 4.27
CA ALA A 117 1.17 21.86 4.99
C ALA A 117 -0.35 21.95 5.20
N ALA A 118 -1.16 21.69 4.16
CA ALA A 118 -2.61 21.70 4.27
C ALA A 118 -3.14 20.62 5.24
N ALA A 119 -2.49 19.44 5.30
CA ALA A 119 -2.83 18.42 6.27
C ALA A 119 -2.57 18.88 7.71
N GLN A 120 -1.48 19.62 7.94
CA GLN A 120 -1.16 20.21 9.26
C GLN A 120 -2.16 21.29 9.67
N GLU A 121 -2.65 22.11 8.75
CA GLU A 121 -3.67 23.13 9.03
C GLU A 121 -4.99 22.55 9.55
N VAL A 122 -5.34 21.33 9.12
CA VAL A 122 -6.53 20.62 9.61
C VAL A 122 -6.23 19.64 10.77
N GLY A 123 -5.02 19.73 11.35
CA GLY A 123 -4.65 19.04 12.58
C GLY A 123 -3.95 17.68 12.41
N TYR A 124 -3.51 17.30 11.21
CA TYR A 124 -2.70 16.08 11.04
C TYR A 124 -1.21 16.36 11.23
N GLU A 125 -0.56 15.55 12.05
CA GLU A 125 0.89 15.63 12.27
C GLU A 125 1.66 15.10 11.06
N TYR A 126 2.72 15.80 10.66
CA TYR A 126 3.71 15.28 9.71
C TYR A 126 4.68 14.34 10.44
N ARG A 127 4.59 13.03 10.17
CA ARG A 127 5.35 12.00 10.88
C ARG A 127 5.56 10.74 10.05
N ASP A 128 6.44 9.89 10.53
CA ASP A 128 6.57 8.52 10.04
C ASP A 128 5.30 7.71 10.35
N ILE A 129 4.63 7.26 9.29
CA ILE A 129 3.38 6.51 9.34
C ILE A 129 3.56 5.06 9.80
N ASN A 130 4.78 4.51 9.74
CA ASN A 130 5.13 3.16 10.17
C ASN A 130 5.84 3.13 11.53
N GLY A 131 5.99 4.31 12.16
CA GLY A 131 6.68 4.50 13.43
C GLY A 131 5.82 4.24 14.66
N GLU A 132 6.15 4.91 15.77
CA GLU A 132 5.47 4.76 17.06
C GLU A 132 3.95 4.97 16.96
N LYS A 133 3.56 6.07 16.31
CA LYS A 133 2.19 6.60 16.27
C LYS A 133 1.58 6.44 14.89
N GLN A 134 0.58 5.57 14.78
CA GLN A 134 -0.23 5.41 13.57
C GLN A 134 -1.50 6.26 13.65
N ALA A 135 -1.98 6.73 12.50
CA ALA A 135 -3.30 7.35 12.40
C ALA A 135 -4.40 6.28 12.37
N GLY A 136 -5.61 6.64 12.81
CA GLY A 136 -6.72 5.71 12.99
C GLY A 136 -6.85 5.24 14.44
N LYS A 137 -8.10 4.94 14.85
CA LYS A 137 -8.41 4.40 16.18
C LYS A 137 -8.43 2.89 16.16
#